data_AF-A0A9N9XM53-F1
#
_entry.id   AF-A0A9N9XM53-F1
#
_cell.length_a   1.000
_cell.length_b   1.000
_cell.length_c   1.000
_cell.angle_alpha   90.00
_cell.angle_beta   90.00
_cell.angle_gamma   90.00
#
_symmetry.space_group_name_H-M   'P 1'
#
loop_
_entity.id
_entity.type
_entity.pdbx_description
1 polymer ?
#
loop_
_entity_poly.entity_id
_entity_poly.type
_entity_poly.pdbx_seq_one_letter_code
_entity_poly.pdbx_strand_id
1 'polypeptide(L)'
;MLLKSCIFSTIFLWMIHANTSEFYSNKEKYVNEYNTSIDPLNIAFVDPRITKSKKKIVSYHNHLRSIVQPTASNMLRMRWHKKAASAAQRWASKCIFLTHDDDAGRYIDNYGACGQNIFVSTYKVNWFEAIKTWWMEKNLFIYGKPNQDYRTIGHYTQVVWATTHRVGCGFAECFSDTEFGTKVFYNYVCNYCPAGNRRGKVHRPYKRGEPCNSCKRHCGKNKLCQNGCNAADHYSNCRDLFKRFPTWLCSTDTREGMERKNNCLATCTCRHKIYD
;
A
#
# COMPACT_ATOMS: atom_id res chain seq x y z
N MET A 1 -13.88 -6.18 -35.99
CA MET A 1 -12.75 -6.07 -35.04
C MET A 1 -13.28 -5.74 -33.63
N LEU A 2 -14.18 -6.57 -33.07
CA LEU A 2 -15.01 -6.21 -31.90
C LEU A 2 -15.20 -7.38 -30.90
N LEU A 3 -14.17 -8.23 -30.70
CA LEU A 3 -14.30 -9.43 -29.85
C LEU A 3 -13.22 -9.63 -28.77
N LYS A 4 -12.36 -8.65 -28.50
CA LYS A 4 -11.30 -8.78 -27.48
C LYS A 4 -11.57 -8.13 -26.12
N SER A 5 -12.67 -7.41 -25.94
CA SER A 5 -12.95 -6.69 -24.67
C SER A 5 -13.77 -7.50 -23.63
N CYS A 6 -14.47 -8.57 -24.03
CA CYS A 6 -15.32 -9.32 -23.10
C CYS A 6 -14.58 -10.41 -22.28
N ILE A 7 -13.42 -10.88 -22.73
CA ILE A 7 -12.72 -12.02 -22.10
C ILE A 7 -11.94 -11.59 -20.83
N PHE A 8 -11.48 -10.33 -20.77
CA PHE A 8 -10.78 -9.82 -19.59
C PHE A 8 -11.70 -9.52 -18.40
N SER A 9 -12.96 -9.14 -18.68
CA SER A 9 -13.98 -8.94 -17.64
C SER A 9 -14.39 -10.28 -17.00
N THR A 10 -14.56 -11.33 -17.80
CA THR A 10 -15.02 -12.63 -17.30
C THR A 10 -13.98 -13.37 -16.48
N ILE A 11 -12.67 -13.27 -16.78
CA ILE A 11 -11.61 -13.90 -15.97
C ILE A 11 -11.43 -13.19 -14.62
N PHE A 12 -11.52 -11.85 -14.59
CA PHE A 12 -11.44 -11.10 -13.34
C PHE A 12 -12.70 -11.31 -12.48
N LEU A 13 -13.89 -11.31 -13.10
CA LEU A 13 -15.12 -11.73 -12.41
C LEU A 13 -15.08 -13.20 -11.99
N TRP A 14 -14.51 -14.12 -12.77
CA TRP A 14 -14.37 -15.53 -12.38
C TRP A 14 -13.38 -15.72 -11.24
N MET A 15 -12.26 -14.99 -11.21
CA MET A 15 -11.35 -15.02 -10.07
C MET A 15 -11.99 -14.41 -8.82
N ILE A 16 -12.83 -13.37 -8.97
CA ILE A 16 -13.65 -12.84 -7.88
C ILE A 16 -14.68 -13.89 -7.44
N HIS A 17 -15.39 -14.56 -8.37
CA HIS A 17 -16.44 -15.56 -8.07
C HIS A 17 -15.89 -16.89 -7.52
N ALA A 18 -14.73 -17.34 -7.99
CA ALA A 18 -14.05 -18.55 -7.53
C ALA A 18 -13.36 -18.32 -6.17
N ASN A 19 -12.78 -17.14 -5.94
CA ASN A 19 -12.28 -16.80 -4.60
C ASN A 19 -13.41 -16.48 -3.62
N THR A 20 -14.58 -15.99 -4.07
CA THR A 20 -15.73 -15.80 -3.18
C THR A 20 -16.38 -17.13 -2.80
N SER A 21 -16.45 -18.13 -3.69
CA SER A 21 -16.98 -19.45 -3.32
C SER A 21 -16.08 -20.18 -2.32
N GLU A 22 -14.75 -20.09 -2.49
CA GLU A 22 -13.76 -20.62 -1.53
C GLU A 22 -13.72 -19.80 -0.21
N PHE A 23 -14.08 -18.52 -0.26
CA PHE A 23 -14.28 -17.65 0.91
C PHE A 23 -15.53 -18.03 1.72
N TYR A 24 -16.65 -18.33 1.07
CA TYR A 24 -17.87 -18.77 1.75
C TYR A 24 -17.71 -20.17 2.36
N SER A 25 -17.01 -21.08 1.68
CA SER A 25 -16.81 -22.46 2.19
C SER A 25 -15.87 -22.54 3.39
N ASN A 26 -14.92 -21.62 3.53
CA ASN A 26 -13.92 -21.62 4.62
C ASN A 26 -14.12 -20.51 5.66
N LYS A 27 -15.27 -19.83 5.64
CA LYS A 27 -15.58 -18.69 6.52
C LYS A 27 -15.23 -19.00 7.99
N GLU A 28 -15.64 -20.15 8.52
CA GLU A 28 -15.42 -20.56 9.91
C GLU A 28 -13.94 -20.78 10.29
N LYS A 29 -13.13 -21.32 9.36
CA LYS A 29 -11.68 -21.52 9.58
C LYS A 29 -10.92 -20.19 9.67
N TYR A 30 -11.34 -19.19 8.89
CA TYR A 30 -10.79 -17.83 8.94
C TYR A 30 -11.39 -16.99 10.08
N VAL A 31 -12.61 -17.28 10.53
CA VAL A 31 -13.22 -16.68 11.72
C VAL A 31 -12.44 -17.07 12.98
N ASN A 32 -12.00 -18.32 13.10
CA ASN A 32 -11.36 -18.84 14.32
C ASN A 32 -9.91 -18.38 14.53
N GLU A 33 -9.18 -17.96 13.48
CA GLU A 33 -7.83 -17.39 13.61
C GLU A 33 -7.85 -15.87 13.88
N TYR A 34 -8.96 -15.20 13.57
CA TYR A 34 -9.20 -13.78 13.82
C TYR A 34 -10.03 -13.59 15.10
N ASN A 35 -9.40 -13.77 16.27
CA ASN A 35 -9.99 -13.56 17.60
C ASN A 35 -10.27 -12.06 17.93
N THR A 36 -10.62 -11.28 16.91
CA THR A 36 -11.32 -10.01 17.04
C THR A 36 -12.73 -10.29 16.58
N SER A 37 -13.69 -10.20 17.50
CA SER A 37 -15.12 -10.03 17.22
C SER A 37 -15.31 -9.51 15.80
N ILE A 38 -15.80 -10.36 14.89
CA ILE A 38 -16.21 -9.93 13.55
C ILE A 38 -17.23 -8.83 13.82
N ASP A 39 -16.81 -7.56 13.72
CA ASP A 39 -17.72 -6.43 13.77
C ASP A 39 -18.63 -6.66 12.57
N PRO A 40 -19.87 -7.13 12.79
CA PRO A 40 -20.68 -7.74 11.76
C PRO A 40 -20.84 -6.73 10.64
N LEU A 41 -20.26 -7.01 9.46
CA LEU A 41 -20.41 -6.23 8.21
C LEU A 41 -20.71 -4.74 8.46
N ASN A 42 -19.93 -4.07 9.33
CA ASN A 42 -20.38 -2.78 9.81
C ASN A 42 -19.95 -1.69 8.83
N ILE A 43 -20.74 -1.59 7.76
CA ILE A 43 -20.65 -0.62 6.68
C ILE A 43 -20.68 0.82 7.22
N ALA A 44 -21.19 1.05 8.44
CA ALA A 44 -21.17 2.36 9.08
C ALA A 44 -19.74 2.92 9.27
N PHE A 45 -18.71 2.09 9.17
CA PHE A 45 -17.31 2.50 9.27
C PHE A 45 -16.53 2.41 7.96
N VAL A 46 -17.22 2.45 6.81
CA VAL A 46 -16.56 2.50 5.50
C VAL A 46 -15.90 3.86 5.24
N ASP A 47 -16.44 4.94 5.81
CA ASP A 47 -15.86 6.28 5.64
C ASP A 47 -14.54 6.44 6.43
N PRO A 48 -13.38 6.60 5.75
CA PRO A 48 -12.08 6.75 6.41
C PRO A 48 -11.92 8.08 7.15
N ARG A 49 -12.88 9.01 7.09
CA ARG A 49 -12.92 10.21 7.92
C ARG A 49 -13.27 9.87 9.38
N ILE A 50 -13.94 8.74 9.62
CA ILE A 50 -14.30 8.24 10.94
C ILE A 50 -13.07 7.60 11.63
N THR A 51 -12.80 7.98 12.88
CA THR A 51 -11.64 7.50 13.65
C THR A 51 -11.58 5.96 13.78
N LYS A 52 -12.73 5.29 13.97
CA LYS A 52 -12.79 3.82 14.05
C LYS A 52 -12.34 3.17 12.73
N SER A 53 -12.76 3.73 11.59
CA SER A 53 -12.34 3.26 10.25
C SER A 53 -10.83 3.37 10.06
N LYS A 54 -10.24 4.54 10.34
CA LYS A 54 -8.78 4.77 10.28
C LYS A 54 -7.98 3.73 11.07
N LYS A 55 -8.42 3.47 12.31
CA LYS A 55 -7.78 2.49 13.21
C LYS A 55 -7.85 1.07 12.63
N LYS A 56 -9.00 0.67 12.09
CA LYS A 56 -9.19 -0.64 11.46
C LYS A 56 -8.31 -0.82 10.23
N ILE A 57 -8.32 0.12 9.29
CA ILE A 57 -7.47 0.09 8.08
C ILE A 57 -6.00 -0.14 8.46
N VAL A 58 -5.48 0.66 9.40
CA VAL A 58 -4.11 0.54 9.88
C VAL A 58 -3.86 -0.80 10.58
N SER A 59 -4.83 -1.29 11.34
CA SER A 59 -4.73 -2.59 12.04
C SER A 59 -4.64 -3.74 11.05
N TYR A 60 -5.49 -3.77 10.02
CA TYR A 60 -5.49 -4.81 8.99
C TYR A 60 -4.15 -4.86 8.26
N HIS A 61 -3.65 -3.71 7.79
CA HIS A 61 -2.32 -3.64 7.17
C HIS A 61 -1.22 -4.17 8.09
N ASN A 62 -1.19 -3.74 9.36
CA ASN A 62 -0.16 -4.18 10.30
C ASN A 62 -0.25 -5.68 10.61
N HIS A 63 -1.46 -6.23 10.71
CA HIS A 63 -1.64 -7.66 10.90
C HIS A 63 -1.05 -8.43 9.71
N LEU A 64 -1.48 -8.11 8.48
CA LEU A 64 -1.00 -8.75 7.25
C LEU A 64 0.52 -8.65 7.09
N ARG A 65 1.10 -7.48 7.40
CA ARG A 65 2.56 -7.24 7.39
C ARG A 65 3.32 -8.09 8.42
N SER A 66 2.69 -8.46 9.54
CA SER A 66 3.32 -9.27 10.59
C SER A 66 3.33 -10.77 10.30
N ILE A 67 2.51 -11.23 9.34
CA ILE A 67 2.34 -12.66 9.01
C ILE A 67 2.88 -13.04 7.62
N VAL A 68 3.67 -12.16 6.99
CA VAL A 68 4.26 -12.44 5.68
C VAL A 68 5.15 -13.68 5.70
N GLN A 69 5.12 -14.42 4.59
CA GLN A 69 6.03 -15.54 4.34
C GLN A 69 6.76 -15.33 3.01
N PRO A 70 8.10 -15.45 2.97
CA PRO A 70 9.00 -15.63 4.11
C PRO A 70 8.96 -14.45 5.10
N THR A 71 9.40 -14.67 6.34
CA THR A 71 9.41 -13.61 7.37
C THR A 71 10.32 -12.43 7.02
N ALA A 72 9.97 -11.24 7.50
CA ALA A 72 10.63 -9.98 7.17
C ALA A 72 11.39 -9.37 8.36
N SER A 73 12.68 -9.06 8.16
CA SER A 73 13.53 -8.51 9.23
C SER A 73 13.40 -7.00 9.44
N ASN A 74 12.88 -6.29 8.45
CA ASN A 74 12.86 -4.82 8.39
C ASN A 74 11.45 -4.23 8.16
N MET A 75 10.39 -5.02 8.34
CA MET A 75 9.02 -4.59 8.07
C MET A 75 8.60 -3.47 9.04
N LEU A 76 8.36 -2.26 8.54
CA LEU A 76 7.89 -1.16 9.39
C LEU A 76 6.42 -1.32 9.77
N ARG A 77 6.08 -0.86 10.96
CA ARG A 77 4.71 -0.65 11.41
C ARG A 77 4.10 0.54 10.67
N MET A 78 2.97 0.29 10.04
CA MET A 78 2.18 1.29 9.34
C MET A 78 1.38 2.17 10.32
N ARG A 79 1.26 3.46 10.00
CA ARG A 79 0.51 4.48 10.76
C ARG A 79 -0.34 5.31 9.81
N TRP A 80 -1.46 5.83 10.30
CA TRP A 80 -2.31 6.73 9.52
C TRP A 80 -1.58 8.03 9.18
N HIS A 81 -1.83 8.57 7.98
CA HIS A 81 -1.25 9.83 7.52
C HIS A 81 -2.33 10.74 6.92
N LYS A 82 -2.55 11.89 7.56
CA LYS A 82 -3.67 12.79 7.25
C LYS A 82 -3.62 13.32 5.81
N LYS A 83 -2.48 13.89 5.38
CA LYS A 83 -2.34 14.44 4.02
C LYS A 83 -2.49 13.37 2.93
N ALA A 84 -2.03 12.14 3.20
CA ALA A 84 -2.18 11.04 2.24
C ALA A 84 -3.65 10.60 2.13
N ALA A 85 -4.38 10.62 3.24
CA ALA A 85 -5.82 10.33 3.26
C ALA A 85 -6.62 11.42 2.55
N SER A 86 -6.28 12.70 2.75
CA SER A 86 -6.89 13.80 2.01
C SER A 86 -6.68 13.65 0.50
N ALA A 87 -5.47 13.30 0.06
CA ALA A 87 -5.20 13.00 -1.36
C ALA A 87 -6.01 11.80 -1.87
N ALA A 88 -6.02 10.69 -1.14
CA ALA A 88 -6.79 9.51 -1.50
C ALA A 88 -8.30 9.78 -1.58
N GLN A 89 -8.84 10.60 -0.67
CA GLN A 89 -10.25 11.00 -0.68
C GLN A 89 -10.58 11.89 -1.87
N ARG A 90 -9.72 12.87 -2.19
CA ARG A 90 -9.91 13.69 -3.41
C ARG A 90 -9.98 12.81 -4.65
N TRP A 91 -9.10 11.82 -4.76
CA TRP A 91 -9.11 10.90 -5.91
C TRP A 91 -10.33 9.99 -5.93
N ALA A 92 -10.69 9.38 -4.79
CA ALA A 92 -11.87 8.52 -4.68
C ALA A 92 -13.14 9.26 -5.14
N SER A 93 -13.30 10.51 -4.69
CA SER A 93 -14.43 11.38 -5.03
C SER A 93 -14.51 11.82 -6.49
N LYS A 94 -13.44 11.65 -7.29
CA LYS A 94 -13.53 11.87 -8.74
C LYS A 94 -14.36 10.80 -9.44
N CYS A 95 -14.62 9.66 -8.79
CA CYS A 95 -15.43 8.58 -9.35
C CYS A 95 -14.96 8.13 -10.73
N ILE A 96 -13.64 8.03 -10.92
CA ILE A 96 -13.03 7.51 -12.13
C ILE A 96 -12.75 6.02 -11.93
N PHE A 97 -13.31 5.17 -12.80
CA PHE A 97 -13.24 3.73 -12.69
C PHE A 97 -11.82 3.21 -12.97
N LEU A 98 -11.25 2.43 -12.03
CA LEU A 98 -9.98 1.71 -12.16
C LEU A 98 -8.79 2.52 -12.71
N THR A 99 -8.75 3.82 -12.42
CA THR A 99 -7.66 4.71 -12.88
C THR A 99 -6.88 5.24 -11.70
N HIS A 100 -5.56 5.15 -11.77
CA HIS A 100 -4.66 5.70 -10.75
C HIS A 100 -4.51 7.22 -10.86
N ASP A 101 -4.33 7.87 -9.72
CA ASP A 101 -3.98 9.28 -9.64
C ASP A 101 -2.55 9.51 -10.15
N ASP A 102 -2.26 10.72 -10.64
CA ASP A 102 -0.92 11.09 -11.06
C ASP A 102 0.02 11.33 -9.85
N ASP A 103 1.31 11.51 -10.14
CA ASP A 103 2.33 11.68 -9.10
C ASP A 103 2.15 12.99 -8.32
N ALA A 104 1.61 14.04 -8.94
CA ALA A 104 1.37 15.33 -8.30
C ALA A 104 0.18 15.24 -7.34
N GLY A 105 -0.90 14.56 -7.72
CA GLY A 105 -2.08 14.31 -6.90
C GLY A 105 -1.76 13.51 -5.63
N ARG A 106 -0.73 12.66 -5.71
CA ARG A 106 -0.22 11.83 -4.61
C ARG A 106 1.02 12.39 -3.90
N TYR A 107 1.47 13.59 -4.24
CA TYR A 107 2.67 14.18 -3.65
C TYR A 107 2.44 14.56 -2.18
N ILE A 108 3.39 14.17 -1.32
CA ILE A 108 3.40 14.51 0.10
C ILE A 108 4.82 14.95 0.49
N ASP A 109 4.92 16.09 1.18
CA ASP A 109 6.20 16.64 1.66
C ASP A 109 7.07 15.57 2.35
N ASN A 110 8.37 15.61 2.05
CA ASN A 110 9.41 14.68 2.48
C ASN A 110 9.28 13.25 1.93
N TYR A 111 8.12 12.80 1.46
CA TYR A 111 7.93 11.46 0.90
C TYR A 111 7.90 11.42 -0.63
N GLY A 112 7.57 12.54 -1.28
CA GLY A 112 7.35 12.57 -2.72
C GLY A 112 5.99 12.02 -3.13
N ALA A 113 5.91 11.54 -4.37
CA ALA A 113 4.74 10.83 -4.87
C ALA A 113 4.57 9.51 -4.11
N CYS A 114 3.47 9.38 -3.35
CA CYS A 114 3.15 8.16 -2.60
C CYS A 114 2.54 7.09 -3.51
N GLY A 115 2.72 5.81 -3.21
CA GLY A 115 2.08 4.71 -3.95
C GLY A 115 0.56 4.69 -3.78
N GLN A 116 -0.15 3.89 -4.57
CA GLN A 116 -1.61 3.83 -4.51
C GLN A 116 -2.14 2.42 -4.83
N ASN A 117 -3.12 1.96 -4.05
CA ASN A 117 -3.97 0.84 -4.40
C ASN A 117 -5.40 1.33 -4.58
N ILE A 118 -6.12 0.76 -5.55
CA ILE A 118 -7.52 1.04 -5.83
C ILE A 118 -8.29 -0.28 -5.78
N PHE A 119 -9.49 -0.23 -5.21
CA PHE A 119 -10.46 -1.31 -5.25
C PHE A 119 -11.82 -0.71 -5.62
N VAL A 120 -12.51 -1.34 -6.57
CA VAL A 120 -13.84 -0.92 -7.00
C VAL A 120 -14.79 -2.10 -6.88
N SER A 121 -16.00 -1.85 -6.39
CA SER A 121 -17.04 -2.85 -6.24
C SER A 121 -18.40 -2.29 -6.64
N THR A 122 -19.31 -3.16 -7.13
CA THR A 122 -20.71 -2.80 -7.40
C THR A 122 -21.58 -2.82 -6.14
N TYR A 123 -21.07 -3.35 -5.03
CA TYR A 123 -21.70 -3.33 -3.72
C TYR A 123 -20.75 -2.79 -2.65
N LYS A 124 -21.32 -2.14 -1.63
CA LYS A 124 -20.55 -1.57 -0.53
C LYS A 124 -19.99 -2.69 0.33
N VAL A 125 -18.67 -2.68 0.56
CA VAL A 125 -17.95 -3.65 1.38
C VAL A 125 -17.20 -2.95 2.50
N ASN A 126 -16.79 -3.70 3.51
CA ASN A 126 -15.93 -3.15 4.55
C ASN A 126 -14.46 -3.07 4.07
N TRP A 127 -13.63 -2.30 4.77
CA TRP A 127 -12.21 -2.14 4.41
C TRP A 127 -11.38 -3.42 4.51
N PHE A 128 -11.77 -4.40 5.33
CA PHE A 128 -11.03 -5.66 5.40
C PHE A 128 -11.16 -6.42 4.08
N GLU A 129 -12.35 -6.50 3.48
CA GLU A 129 -12.55 -7.18 2.19
C GLU A 129 -11.75 -6.51 1.06
N ALA A 130 -11.77 -5.18 0.99
CA ALA A 130 -10.99 -4.43 -0.01
C ALA A 130 -9.48 -4.68 0.14
N ILE A 131 -8.95 -4.59 1.37
CA ILE A 131 -7.52 -4.81 1.65
C ILE A 131 -7.15 -6.29 1.47
N LYS A 132 -8.04 -7.21 1.83
CA LYS A 132 -7.86 -8.66 1.63
C LYS A 132 -7.73 -8.97 0.15
N THR A 133 -8.53 -8.34 -0.70
CA THR A 133 -8.43 -8.51 -2.16
C THR A 133 -7.03 -8.15 -2.67
N TRP A 134 -6.49 -7.00 -2.25
CA TRP A 134 -5.10 -6.62 -2.54
C TRP A 134 -4.08 -7.62 -1.98
N TRP A 135 -4.31 -8.16 -0.78
CA TRP A 135 -3.42 -9.13 -0.15
C TRP A 135 -3.42 -10.50 -0.84
N MET A 136 -4.55 -10.95 -1.38
CA MET A 136 -4.69 -12.29 -1.97
C MET A 136 -3.86 -12.48 -3.25
N GLU A 137 -3.42 -11.39 -3.89
CA GLU A 137 -2.39 -11.44 -4.95
C GLU A 137 -1.08 -12.14 -4.49
N LYS A 138 -0.86 -12.30 -3.17
CA LYS A 138 0.22 -13.13 -2.63
C LYS A 138 0.27 -14.54 -3.23
N ASN A 139 -0.87 -15.10 -3.63
CA ASN A 139 -0.97 -16.46 -4.19
C ASN A 139 -0.33 -16.55 -5.59
N LEU A 140 -0.15 -15.40 -6.25
CA LEU A 140 0.53 -15.28 -7.55
C LEU A 140 1.99 -14.83 -7.39
N PHE A 141 2.40 -14.47 -6.16
CA PHE A 141 3.71 -13.89 -5.87
C PHE A 141 4.69 -14.95 -5.35
N ILE A 142 5.88 -14.97 -5.94
CA ILE A 142 7.02 -15.76 -5.47
C ILE A 142 8.13 -14.83 -5.01
N TYR A 143 8.48 -14.87 -3.73
CA TYR A 143 9.53 -14.03 -3.17
C TYR A 143 10.87 -14.27 -3.87
N GLY A 144 11.51 -13.20 -4.33
CA GLY A 144 12.82 -13.22 -4.97
C GLY A 144 12.81 -13.60 -6.45
N LYS A 145 11.69 -14.05 -7.03
CA LYS A 145 11.60 -14.36 -8.45
C LYS A 145 11.58 -13.06 -9.28
N PRO A 146 12.56 -12.80 -10.14
CA PRO A 146 12.58 -11.59 -10.98
C PRO A 146 11.48 -11.63 -12.04
N ASN A 147 11.20 -10.48 -12.66
CA ASN A 147 10.34 -10.33 -13.85
C ASN A 147 8.91 -10.90 -13.69
N GLN A 148 8.36 -10.85 -12.48
CA GLN A 148 6.95 -11.17 -12.23
C GLN A 148 6.05 -10.04 -12.76
N ASP A 149 4.86 -10.40 -13.23
CA ASP A 149 3.92 -9.41 -13.77
C ASP A 149 3.42 -8.48 -12.67
N TYR A 150 3.91 -7.24 -12.69
CA TYR A 150 3.53 -6.21 -11.72
C TYR A 150 2.01 -5.98 -11.63
N ARG A 151 1.27 -6.19 -12.72
CA ARG A 151 -0.18 -5.96 -12.76
C ARG A 151 -0.97 -6.92 -11.89
N THR A 152 -0.39 -8.08 -11.55
CA THR A 152 -1.07 -9.14 -10.79
C THR A 152 -0.58 -9.27 -9.36
N ILE A 153 0.54 -8.64 -9.00
CA ILE A 153 1.14 -8.71 -7.65
C ILE A 153 1.30 -7.34 -6.97
N GLY A 154 1.08 -6.25 -7.72
CA GLY A 154 1.45 -4.90 -7.31
C GLY A 154 0.71 -4.41 -6.07
N HIS A 155 -0.55 -4.80 -5.89
CA HIS A 155 -1.32 -4.42 -4.71
C HIS A 155 -0.79 -5.15 -3.47
N TYR A 156 -0.51 -6.45 -3.58
CA TYR A 156 0.10 -7.22 -2.49
C TYR A 156 1.46 -6.64 -2.11
N THR A 157 2.37 -6.46 -3.07
CA THR A 157 3.72 -5.96 -2.79
C THR A 157 3.70 -4.57 -2.18
N GLN A 158 2.73 -3.71 -2.51
CA GLN A 158 2.56 -2.42 -1.85
C GLN A 158 2.08 -2.57 -0.39
N VAL A 159 1.11 -3.44 -0.11
CA VAL A 159 0.64 -3.72 1.26
C VAL A 159 1.81 -4.18 2.15
N VAL A 160 2.71 -5.01 1.60
CA VAL A 160 3.87 -5.57 2.31
C VAL A 160 5.18 -4.84 2.07
N TRP A 161 5.15 -3.63 1.51
CA TRP A 161 6.40 -2.91 1.24
C TRP A 161 7.06 -2.46 2.55
N ALA A 162 8.28 -2.92 2.84
CA ALA A 162 8.89 -2.80 4.17
C ALA A 162 8.99 -1.35 4.67
N THR A 163 9.33 -0.43 3.78
CA THR A 163 9.63 0.97 4.11
C THR A 163 8.40 1.87 4.07
N THR A 164 7.34 1.45 3.38
CA THR A 164 6.04 2.11 3.40
C THR A 164 5.41 1.94 4.77
N HIS A 165 5.32 3.04 5.52
CA HIS A 165 4.86 3.02 6.91
C HIS A 165 3.83 4.10 7.21
N ARG A 166 3.39 4.85 6.19
CA ARG A 166 2.28 5.80 6.24
C ARG A 166 1.21 5.37 5.25
N VAL A 167 -0.03 5.32 5.70
CA VAL A 167 -1.18 5.05 4.83
C VAL A 167 -2.28 6.07 5.09
N GLY A 168 -2.96 6.47 4.04
CA GLY A 168 -4.18 7.25 4.14
C GLY A 168 -5.12 6.84 3.02
N CYS A 169 -6.39 6.65 3.35
CA CYS A 169 -7.37 6.11 2.42
C CYS A 169 -8.58 7.04 2.27
N GLY A 170 -9.25 6.91 1.14
CA GLY A 170 -10.48 7.59 0.76
C GLY A 170 -11.53 6.60 0.27
N PHE A 171 -12.78 7.00 0.38
CA PHE A 171 -13.94 6.21 -0.05
C PHE A 171 -14.94 7.11 -0.75
N ALA A 172 -15.53 6.64 -1.85
CA ALA A 172 -16.64 7.31 -2.51
C ALA A 172 -17.69 6.31 -2.97
N GLU A 173 -18.95 6.67 -2.79
CA GLU A 173 -20.08 6.09 -3.50
C GLU A 173 -20.27 6.91 -4.77
N CYS A 174 -20.25 6.24 -5.91
CA CYS A 174 -20.14 6.82 -7.22
C CYS A 174 -21.31 6.41 -8.10
N PHE A 175 -21.80 7.35 -8.88
CA PHE A 175 -22.91 7.18 -9.80
C PHE A 175 -22.38 7.40 -11.21
N SER A 176 -22.71 6.49 -12.12
CA SER A 176 -22.38 6.57 -13.53
C SER A 176 -23.66 6.44 -14.33
N ASP A 177 -24.04 7.49 -15.02
CA ASP A 177 -25.16 7.44 -15.95
C ASP A 177 -24.76 6.64 -17.19
N THR A 178 -25.63 5.72 -17.59
CA THR A 178 -25.48 4.89 -18.79
C THR A 178 -26.79 4.90 -19.56
N GLU A 179 -26.77 4.46 -20.82
CA GLU A 179 -27.98 4.32 -21.65
C GLU A 179 -29.04 3.40 -21.01
N PHE A 180 -28.64 2.54 -20.07
CA PHE A 180 -29.50 1.61 -19.33
C PHE A 180 -29.85 2.09 -17.91
N GLY A 181 -29.62 3.37 -17.61
CA GLY A 181 -29.86 4.00 -16.30
C GLY A 181 -28.59 4.25 -15.48
N THR A 182 -28.76 4.79 -14.28
CA THR A 182 -27.67 5.12 -13.35
C THR A 182 -27.15 3.87 -12.66
N LYS A 183 -25.85 3.57 -12.86
CA LYS A 183 -25.14 2.51 -12.16
C LYS A 183 -24.41 3.05 -10.95
N VAL A 184 -24.48 2.33 -9.84
CA VAL A 184 -23.73 2.65 -8.61
C VAL A 184 -22.48 1.78 -8.54
N PHE A 185 -21.36 2.38 -8.16
CA PHE A 185 -20.16 1.66 -7.75
C PHE A 185 -19.49 2.35 -6.57
N TYR A 186 -18.63 1.60 -5.88
CA TYR A 186 -17.98 2.04 -4.65
C TYR A 186 -16.47 2.02 -4.86
N ASN A 187 -15.85 3.19 -4.73
CA ASN A 187 -14.44 3.40 -4.99
C ASN A 187 -13.65 3.51 -3.68
N TYR A 188 -12.65 2.65 -3.51
CA TYR A 188 -11.78 2.57 -2.35
C TYR A 188 -10.35 2.85 -2.79
N VAL A 189 -9.74 3.90 -2.24
CA VAL A 189 -8.39 4.34 -2.62
C VAL A 189 -7.54 4.40 -1.37
N CYS A 190 -6.35 3.79 -1.38
CA CYS A 190 -5.35 3.99 -0.34
C CYS A 190 -4.05 4.51 -0.95
N ASN A 191 -3.50 5.58 -0.39
CA ASN A 191 -2.19 6.11 -0.71
C ASN A 191 -1.16 5.70 0.36
N TYR A 192 0.05 5.37 -0.09
CA TYR A 192 1.09 4.68 0.67
C TYR A 192 2.42 5.45 0.63
N CYS A 193 2.89 5.95 1.77
CA CYS A 193 4.10 6.78 1.85
C CYS A 193 5.20 6.18 2.74
N PRO A 194 6.48 6.23 2.33
CA PRO A 194 6.94 6.40 0.94
C PRO A 194 6.30 5.37 -0.01
N ALA A 195 6.31 5.68 -1.32
CA ALA A 195 5.85 4.74 -2.33
C ALA A 195 6.63 3.42 -2.28
N GLY A 196 5.92 2.31 -2.44
CA GLY A 196 6.52 1.00 -2.61
C GLY A 196 6.84 0.70 -4.07
N ASN A 197 6.94 -0.59 -4.38
CA ASN A 197 6.99 -1.11 -5.75
C ASN A 197 8.09 -0.49 -6.63
N ARG A 198 9.25 -0.19 -6.03
CA ARG A 198 10.39 0.38 -6.77
C ARG A 198 10.79 -0.54 -7.92
N ARG A 199 10.96 0.03 -9.12
CA ARG A 199 11.38 -0.68 -10.33
C ARG A 199 12.64 -1.50 -10.05
N GLY A 200 12.61 -2.77 -10.43
CA GLY A 200 13.72 -3.70 -10.20
C GLY A 200 13.86 -4.22 -8.75
N LYS A 201 12.94 -3.87 -7.84
CA LYS A 201 12.91 -4.38 -6.45
C LYS A 201 11.58 -5.02 -6.05
N VAL A 202 10.57 -5.01 -6.93
CA VAL A 202 9.22 -5.55 -6.66
C VAL A 202 9.25 -6.99 -6.14
N HIS A 203 10.17 -7.81 -6.64
CA HIS A 203 10.34 -9.21 -6.21
C HIS A 203 10.86 -9.38 -4.79
N ARG A 204 11.32 -8.31 -4.14
CA ARG A 204 11.82 -8.30 -2.76
C ARG A 204 11.25 -7.08 -2.01
N PRO A 205 9.93 -7.07 -1.72
CA PRO A 205 9.27 -5.92 -1.09
C PRO A 205 9.73 -5.67 0.35
N TYR A 206 10.41 -6.63 0.95
CA TYR A 206 11.02 -6.56 2.27
C TYR A 206 12.31 -7.39 2.31
N LYS A 207 13.13 -7.22 3.36
CA LYS A 207 14.31 -8.05 3.59
C LYS A 207 13.89 -9.31 4.34
N ARG A 208 14.05 -10.48 3.69
CA ARG A 208 13.87 -11.79 4.35
C ARG A 208 14.78 -11.92 5.57
N GLY A 209 14.22 -12.43 6.68
CA GLY A 209 14.97 -12.76 7.89
C GLY A 209 14.10 -12.72 9.14
N GLU A 210 14.68 -13.02 10.29
CA GLU A 210 13.97 -13.01 11.56
C GLU A 210 13.27 -11.66 11.81
N PRO A 211 11.99 -11.67 12.24
CA PRO A 211 11.25 -10.45 12.52
C PRO A 211 12.03 -9.48 13.41
N CYS A 212 12.03 -8.21 13.04
CA CYS A 212 12.76 -7.13 13.71
C CYS A 212 14.30 -7.24 13.79
N ASN A 213 14.95 -8.20 13.12
CA ASN A 213 16.42 -8.30 13.19
C ASN A 213 17.14 -7.04 12.65
N SER A 214 16.50 -6.26 11.78
CA SER A 214 17.02 -4.96 11.30
C SER A 214 16.67 -3.77 12.20
N CYS A 215 15.97 -3.98 13.32
CA CYS A 215 15.49 -2.93 14.22
C CYS A 215 15.38 -3.41 15.68
N LYS A 216 16.35 -4.19 16.18
CA LYS A 216 16.29 -4.87 17.48
C LYS A 216 15.82 -3.96 18.64
N ARG A 217 16.32 -2.72 18.70
CA ARG A 217 15.98 -1.72 19.74
C ARG A 217 14.63 -1.00 19.51
N HIS A 218 13.97 -1.24 18.39
CA HIS A 218 12.76 -0.56 17.95
C HIS A 218 11.69 -1.55 17.45
N CYS A 219 11.68 -2.76 18.01
CA CYS A 219 10.68 -3.77 17.69
C CYS A 219 9.39 -3.53 18.49
N GLY A 220 8.26 -3.39 17.79
CA GLY A 220 6.95 -3.28 18.43
C GLY A 220 6.35 -4.64 18.81
N LYS A 221 5.26 -4.62 19.60
CA LYS A 221 4.52 -5.82 20.06
C LYS A 221 4.14 -6.81 18.94
N ASN A 222 3.87 -6.34 17.72
CA ASN A 222 3.50 -7.19 16.57
C ASN A 222 4.71 -7.64 15.73
N LYS A 223 5.93 -7.62 16.29
CA LYS A 223 7.19 -7.91 15.58
C LYS A 223 7.40 -7.04 14.32
N LEU A 224 6.95 -5.79 14.38
CA LEU A 224 7.13 -4.78 13.34
C LEU A 224 8.07 -3.68 13.83
N CYS A 225 8.97 -3.24 12.95
CA CYS A 225 9.91 -2.15 13.22
C CYS A 225 9.20 -0.81 13.39
N GLN A 226 9.71 0.05 14.29
CA GLN A 226 9.10 1.34 14.60
C GLN A 226 10.00 2.55 14.29
N ASN A 227 11.23 2.32 13.85
CA ASN A 227 12.23 3.34 13.50
C ASN A 227 12.23 3.71 12.00
N GLY A 228 11.04 3.99 11.45
CA GLY A 228 10.91 4.46 10.06
C GLY A 228 11.42 5.89 9.88
N CYS A 229 11.96 6.19 8.69
CA CYS A 229 12.33 7.54 8.29
C CYS A 229 11.10 8.36 7.88
N ASN A 230 10.97 9.60 8.35
CA ASN A 230 9.90 10.51 7.93
C ASN A 230 10.24 11.27 6.63
N ALA A 231 11.09 10.67 5.80
CA ALA A 231 11.50 11.17 4.51
C ALA A 231 11.75 9.98 3.57
N ALA A 232 11.83 10.24 2.27
CA ALA A 232 12.16 9.27 1.24
C ALA A 232 13.32 9.80 0.38
N ASP A 233 14.06 8.86 -0.19
CA ASP A 233 14.98 9.15 -1.30
C ASP A 233 14.22 9.05 -2.62
N HIS A 234 14.38 10.05 -3.48
CA HIS A 234 13.87 10.08 -4.84
C HIS A 234 14.82 9.40 -5.81
N TYR A 235 16.13 9.63 -5.66
CA TYR A 235 17.12 8.93 -6.46
C TYR A 235 17.35 7.51 -5.92
N SER A 236 17.40 6.54 -6.82
CA SER A 236 17.58 5.13 -6.47
C SER A 236 18.98 4.81 -5.92
N ASN A 237 19.97 5.68 -6.18
CA ASN A 237 21.39 5.50 -5.85
C ASN A 237 21.88 6.44 -4.73
N CYS A 238 21.00 7.09 -3.96
CA CYS A 238 21.38 8.01 -2.87
C CYS A 238 22.38 7.39 -1.88
N ARG A 239 22.19 6.11 -1.53
CA ARG A 239 23.12 5.39 -0.63
C ARG A 239 24.53 5.28 -1.22
N ASP A 240 24.66 5.07 -2.53
CA ASP A 240 25.96 4.96 -3.19
C ASP A 240 26.61 6.33 -3.37
N LEU A 241 25.81 7.35 -3.69
CA LEU A 241 26.26 8.75 -3.72
C LEU A 241 26.78 9.18 -2.34
N PHE A 242 26.07 8.86 -1.26
CA PHE A 242 26.49 9.23 0.09
C PHE A 242 27.79 8.54 0.52
N LYS A 243 27.97 7.27 0.15
CA LYS A 243 29.21 6.52 0.43
C LYS A 243 30.43 7.16 -0.25
N ARG A 244 30.27 7.67 -1.47
CA ARG A 244 31.37 8.24 -2.25
C ARG A 244 31.60 9.72 -1.95
N PHE A 245 30.52 10.48 -1.78
CA PHE A 245 30.55 11.95 -1.73
C PHE A 245 29.57 12.51 -0.66
N PRO A 246 29.75 12.22 0.63
CA PRO A 246 28.77 12.58 1.68
C PRO A 246 28.58 14.09 1.82
N THR A 247 29.67 14.87 1.79
CA THR A 247 29.63 16.34 1.91
C THR A 247 28.98 16.98 0.68
N TRP A 248 29.34 16.51 -0.52
CA TRP A 248 28.76 16.99 -1.79
C TRP A 248 27.26 16.71 -1.92
N LEU A 249 26.81 15.57 -1.38
CA LEU A 249 25.41 15.17 -1.43
C LEU A 249 24.55 15.93 -0.40
N CYS A 250 25.03 16.05 0.84
CA CYS A 250 24.18 16.46 1.96
C CYS A 250 24.52 17.82 2.57
N SER A 251 25.68 18.40 2.24
CA SER A 251 26.26 19.57 2.93
C SER A 251 26.74 20.67 2.00
N THR A 252 26.35 20.66 0.71
CA THR A 252 26.65 21.75 -0.23
C THR A 252 25.55 22.82 -0.15
N ASP A 253 25.93 24.05 0.16
CA ASP A 253 25.01 25.19 0.34
C ASP A 253 24.80 26.01 -0.95
N THR A 254 24.79 25.32 -2.09
CA THR A 254 24.36 25.91 -3.37
C THR A 254 22.93 25.45 -3.67
N ARG A 255 22.25 26.12 -4.60
CA ARG A 255 20.91 25.71 -5.06
C ARG A 255 20.90 24.25 -5.53
N GLU A 256 21.87 23.88 -6.34
CA GLU A 256 22.05 22.53 -6.86
C GLU A 256 22.40 21.54 -5.73
N GLY A 257 23.16 21.99 -4.73
CA GLY A 257 23.45 21.22 -3.51
C GLY A 257 22.19 20.90 -2.70
N MET A 258 21.32 21.89 -2.50
CA MET A 258 20.04 21.72 -1.81
C MET A 258 19.10 20.81 -2.60
N GLU A 259 19.06 20.93 -3.93
CA GLU A 259 18.26 20.04 -4.78
C GLU A 259 18.72 18.58 -4.65
N ARG A 260 20.02 18.31 -4.72
CA ARG A 260 20.57 16.96 -4.50
C ARG A 260 20.22 16.42 -3.12
N LYS A 261 20.37 17.24 -2.07
CA LYS A 261 19.99 16.88 -0.70
C LYS A 261 18.51 16.54 -0.59
N ASN A 262 17.62 17.31 -1.23
CA ASN A 262 16.18 17.06 -1.23
C ASN A 262 15.83 15.76 -1.95
N ASN A 263 16.52 15.44 -3.05
CA ASN A 263 16.35 14.18 -3.75
C ASN A 263 16.90 12.96 -2.97
N CYS A 264 17.77 13.18 -1.97
CA CYS A 264 18.34 12.16 -1.10
C CYS A 264 18.06 12.44 0.38
N LEU A 265 16.87 12.97 0.67
CA LEU A 265 16.54 13.50 1.98
C LEU A 265 16.60 12.43 3.08
N ALA A 266 16.14 11.21 2.81
CA ALA A 266 16.21 10.12 3.78
C ALA A 266 17.67 9.75 4.05
N THR A 267 18.48 9.56 3.01
CA THR A 267 19.91 9.27 3.17
C THR A 267 20.65 10.36 3.94
N CYS A 268 20.34 11.63 3.71
CA CYS A 268 21.00 12.74 4.38
C CYS A 268 20.55 12.97 5.83
N THR A 269 19.33 12.57 6.21
CA THR A 269 18.73 12.95 7.52
C THR A 269 18.38 11.77 8.43
N CYS A 270 18.24 10.55 7.90
CA CYS A 270 17.70 9.41 8.65
C CYS A 270 18.76 8.41 9.10
N ARG A 271 19.64 8.84 10.01
CA ARG A 271 20.60 7.95 10.69
C ARG A 271 19.87 6.91 11.55
N HIS A 272 20.33 5.65 11.49
CA HIS A 272 19.81 4.50 12.25
C HIS A 272 18.31 4.20 12.07
N LYS A 273 17.72 4.63 10.95
CA LYS A 273 16.32 4.40 10.60
C LYS A 273 16.21 3.46 9.39
N ILE A 274 15.06 2.82 9.26
CA ILE A 274 14.72 2.02 8.07
C ILE A 274 14.10 2.94 7.02
N TYR A 275 14.67 2.89 5.81
CA TYR A 275 14.23 3.55 4.58
C TYR A 275 14.81 2.80 3.38
N ASP A 276 14.32 3.07 2.17
CA ASP A 276 14.82 2.43 0.94
C ASP A 276 16.00 3.18 0.33
#